data_AF-A0A534T1A2-F1
#
_entry.id   AF-A0A534T1A2-F1
#
_cell.length_a   1.000
_cell.length_b   1.000
_cell.length_c   1.000
_cell.angle_alpha   90.00
_cell.angle_beta   90.00
_cell.angle_gamma   90.00
#
_symmetry.space_group_name_H-M   'P 1'
#
loop_
_entity.id
_entity.type
_entity.pdbx_description
1 polymer ?
#
loop_
_entity_poly.entity_id
_entity_poly.type
_entity_poly.pdbx_seq_one_letter_code
_entity_poly.pdbx_strand_id
1 'polypeptide(L)'
;MPRAISEERLYRPIRFARALEARPTKWWGWGWEDKVLRLESRPALAAYLGHRLDVDLSVRRPVASFDQIEVPPSRLSSQDLADIQVIVGEGNLASDNVARVTHATGRGYKDLVRLRTARLDHVPDLVVYPEDEDSVPRLLEFAGSHRYAVIPFGGGTNVVGGLDVHGQFAATIVMDLRRLRRVLAIDIESGLATVEAGIRGPPLEEALNAKGLTLGHFPQSWEFSTVGGWIAMRASGSHSNRYGSIEDLVVGVRLVSPARVLEVRSVPKESHGPSLKELVLGSEGALGVITQATLRVQPLPLVRRFESRLFSSFADGVAALRAMAREDGLPDMAYLADSEETKFAAAGEGIAPDADGIAGRRLAEGSLLLMGFEGTKERVTHRRRVALRHARANSTSLGSGPAERWSHERFELPYLRDSLLDHGILVDTVETAARWSDLLSVYDHAKKALQEALWKDG
;
A
#
# COMPACT_ATOMS: atom_id res chain seq x y z
N MET A 1 6.27 46.26 -8.72
CA MET A 1 7.23 45.23 -9.21
C MET A 1 6.70 43.86 -8.80
N PRO A 2 6.41 42.96 -9.75
CA PRO A 2 5.92 41.63 -9.41
C PRO A 2 7.06 40.82 -8.80
N ARG A 3 6.90 40.42 -7.53
CA ARG A 3 7.84 39.53 -6.82
C ARG A 3 7.97 38.24 -7.62
N ALA A 4 9.22 37.88 -7.94
CA ALA A 4 9.60 36.60 -8.51
C ALA A 4 8.92 35.46 -7.72
N ILE A 5 8.27 34.55 -8.46
CA ILE A 5 7.70 33.32 -7.93
C ILE A 5 8.89 32.49 -7.43
N SER A 6 8.97 32.22 -6.12
CA SER A 6 10.05 31.40 -5.57
C SER A 6 10.07 30.01 -6.23
N GLU A 7 11.27 29.52 -6.55
CA GLU A 7 11.54 28.23 -7.21
C GLU A 7 11.08 26.99 -6.40
N GLU A 8 10.46 27.16 -5.23
CA GLU A 8 10.08 26.07 -4.30
C GLU A 8 8.77 25.33 -4.64
N ARG A 9 8.17 25.56 -5.81
CA ARG A 9 6.74 25.23 -6.03
C ARG A 9 6.44 24.40 -7.28
N LEU A 10 7.47 23.90 -7.95
CA LEU A 10 7.37 22.98 -9.10
C LEU A 10 7.35 21.52 -8.60
N TYR A 11 6.54 20.68 -9.26
CA TYR A 11 6.56 19.23 -9.02
C TYR A 11 7.96 18.68 -9.30
N ARG A 12 8.55 18.00 -8.33
CA ARG A 12 9.80 17.25 -8.51
C ARG A 12 9.45 15.77 -8.72
N PRO A 13 9.86 15.16 -9.85
CA PRO A 13 9.75 13.72 -10.02
C PRO A 13 10.45 13.02 -8.87
N ILE A 14 9.83 11.98 -8.32
CA ILE A 14 10.50 11.17 -7.33
C ILE A 14 11.57 10.36 -8.08
N ARG A 15 12.85 10.68 -7.84
CA ARG A 15 13.98 9.98 -8.46
C ARG A 15 14.35 8.79 -7.58
N PHE A 16 14.22 7.58 -8.11
CA PHE A 16 14.68 6.37 -7.45
C PHE A 16 15.82 5.75 -8.24
N ALA A 17 16.89 5.33 -7.56
CA ALA A 17 18.01 4.68 -8.21
C ALA A 17 17.71 3.20 -8.47
N ARG A 18 18.21 2.67 -9.59
CA ARG A 18 18.27 1.21 -9.91
C ARG A 18 18.80 0.32 -8.76
N ALA A 19 19.48 0.89 -7.77
CA ALA A 19 20.06 0.19 -6.62
C ALA A 19 19.04 -0.41 -5.62
N LEU A 20 17.74 -0.11 -5.73
CA LEU A 20 16.73 -0.62 -4.79
C LEU A 20 16.46 -2.12 -4.92
N GLU A 21 16.67 -2.73 -6.08
CA GLU A 21 16.28 -4.13 -6.29
C GLU A 21 17.25 -5.14 -5.66
N ALA A 22 18.53 -4.77 -5.55
CA ALA A 22 19.54 -5.57 -4.86
C ALA A 22 19.60 -5.29 -3.35
N ARG A 23 18.83 -4.31 -2.87
CA ARG A 23 18.83 -3.91 -1.47
C ARG A 23 18.07 -4.96 -0.63
N PRO A 24 18.71 -5.59 0.37
CA PRO A 24 18.04 -6.58 1.20
C PRO A 24 16.83 -5.99 1.93
N THR A 25 15.73 -6.74 1.93
CA THR A 25 14.53 -6.43 2.70
C THR A 25 14.47 -7.29 3.94
N LYS A 26 13.94 -6.75 5.04
CA LYS A 26 13.71 -7.49 6.28
C LYS A 26 12.83 -8.70 6.00
N TRP A 27 13.32 -9.88 6.38
CA TRP A 27 12.50 -11.09 6.39
C TRP A 27 11.46 -11.07 7.52
N TRP A 28 11.74 -10.35 8.61
CA TRP A 28 10.93 -10.30 9.84
C TRP A 28 10.02 -9.06 9.95
N GLY A 29 10.07 -8.16 8.97
CA GLY A 29 9.52 -6.81 9.10
C GLY A 29 9.21 -6.13 7.77
N TRP A 30 9.05 -4.81 7.82
CA TRP A 30 8.81 -3.97 6.66
C TRP A 30 10.10 -3.40 6.06
N GLY A 31 10.12 -3.43 4.73
CA GLY A 31 11.07 -2.70 3.91
C GLY A 31 12.53 -3.11 4.08
N TRP A 32 13.44 -2.17 3.88
CA TRP A 32 14.88 -2.43 3.78
C TRP A 32 15.53 -2.76 5.12
N GLU A 33 16.50 -3.68 5.15
CA GLU A 33 17.19 -4.10 6.39
C GLU A 33 17.98 -2.97 7.06
N ASP A 34 18.62 -2.14 6.25
CA ASP A 34 19.43 -0.99 6.67
C ASP A 34 18.60 0.25 7.06
N LYS A 35 17.27 0.21 6.92
CA LYS A 35 16.38 1.30 7.28
C LYS A 35 15.58 0.95 8.54
N VAL A 36 15.85 1.65 9.64
CA VAL A 36 15.19 1.43 10.93
C VAL A 36 14.70 2.76 11.48
N LEU A 37 13.39 2.86 11.74
CA LEU A 37 12.79 4.01 12.41
C LEU A 37 12.45 3.61 13.85
N ARG A 38 13.30 4.03 14.79
CA ARG A 38 13.19 3.69 16.22
C ARG A 38 12.21 4.60 16.95
N LEU A 39 11.31 4.04 17.76
CA LEU A 39 10.39 4.81 18.61
C LEU A 39 11.14 5.76 19.53
N GLU A 40 12.29 5.33 20.05
CA GLU A 40 13.15 6.10 20.95
C GLU A 40 13.71 7.38 20.31
N SER A 41 13.74 7.45 18.97
CA SER A 41 14.10 8.68 18.26
C SER A 41 12.99 9.75 18.29
N ARG A 42 11.79 9.40 18.76
CA ARG A 42 10.60 10.27 18.89
C ARG A 42 10.15 10.33 20.36
N PRO A 43 10.87 11.05 21.24
CA PRO A 43 10.64 11.01 22.69
C PRO A 43 9.23 11.45 23.11
N ALA A 44 8.63 12.43 22.42
CA ALA A 44 7.24 12.83 22.71
C ALA A 44 6.23 11.74 22.34
N LEU A 45 6.44 11.03 21.22
CA LEU A 45 5.63 9.89 20.83
C LEU A 45 5.80 8.71 21.79
N ALA A 46 7.04 8.41 22.18
CA ALA A 46 7.33 7.39 23.17
C ALA A 46 6.63 7.69 24.51
N ALA A 47 6.76 8.92 25.02
CA ALA A 47 6.09 9.34 26.25
C ALA A 47 4.55 9.25 26.13
N TYR A 48 3.99 9.72 25.02
CA TYR A 48 2.56 9.64 24.75
C TYR A 48 2.06 8.20 24.76
N LEU A 49 2.70 7.30 24.00
CA LEU A 49 2.30 5.90 23.90
C LEU A 49 2.51 5.15 25.23
N GLY A 50 3.63 5.38 25.91
CA GLY A 50 3.92 4.78 27.21
C GLY A 50 2.85 5.10 28.25
N HIS A 51 2.44 6.37 28.34
CA HIS A 51 1.36 6.80 29.23
C HIS A 51 -0.01 6.30 28.76
N ARG A 52 -0.33 6.42 27.46
CA ARG A 52 -1.65 6.11 26.91
C ARG A 52 -2.00 4.63 26.92
N LEU A 53 -1.00 3.76 26.76
CA LEU A 53 -1.14 2.31 26.71
C LEU A 53 -0.71 1.60 28.01
N ASP A 54 -0.24 2.36 29.01
CA ASP A 54 0.32 1.84 30.26
C ASP A 54 1.37 0.74 30.03
N VAL A 55 2.36 1.05 29.18
CA VAL A 55 3.40 0.10 28.75
C VAL A 55 4.79 0.57 29.16
N ASP A 56 5.56 -0.34 29.76
CA ASP A 56 6.97 -0.10 30.07
C ASP A 56 7.83 -0.22 28.80
N LEU A 57 8.15 0.94 28.23
CA LEU A 57 8.98 1.05 27.03
C LEU A 57 10.46 0.67 27.26
N SER A 58 10.91 0.49 28.51
CA SER A 58 12.26 -0.01 28.78
C SER A 58 12.42 -1.49 28.44
N VAL A 59 11.32 -2.24 28.37
CA VAL A 59 11.31 -3.66 27.99
C VAL A 59 11.25 -3.78 26.47
N ARG A 60 12.23 -4.51 25.91
CA ARG A 60 12.30 -4.81 24.46
C ARG A 60 12.11 -6.30 24.19
N ARG A 61 11.23 -6.62 23.26
CA ARG A 61 10.92 -7.94 22.73
C ARG A 61 11.80 -8.20 21.51
N PRO A 62 12.80 -9.10 21.60
CA PRO A 62 13.69 -9.36 20.48
C PRO A 62 12.97 -10.08 19.34
N VAL A 63 13.48 -9.88 18.12
CA VAL A 63 13.13 -10.70 16.97
C VAL A 63 13.90 -12.01 17.07
N ALA A 64 13.20 -13.14 16.89
CA ALA A 64 13.84 -14.45 16.79
C ALA A 64 14.89 -14.46 15.66
N SER A 65 15.99 -15.17 15.85
CA SER A 65 16.99 -15.30 14.78
C SER A 65 16.47 -16.22 13.68
N PHE A 66 16.96 -16.04 12.45
CA PHE A 66 16.45 -16.78 11.30
C PHE A 66 16.66 -18.31 11.44
N ASP A 67 17.76 -18.73 12.07
CA ASP A 67 18.09 -20.13 12.35
C ASP A 67 17.12 -20.82 13.33
N GLN A 68 16.31 -20.05 14.06
CA GLN A 68 15.28 -20.60 14.95
C GLN A 68 14.01 -21.00 14.20
N ILE A 69 13.87 -20.62 12.92
CA ILE A 69 12.70 -20.98 12.11
C ILE A 69 12.83 -22.45 11.71
N GLU A 70 11.91 -23.27 12.18
CA GLU A 70 11.78 -24.64 11.70
C GLU A 70 11.17 -24.64 10.30
N VAL A 71 12.00 -24.94 9.30
CA VAL A 71 11.57 -25.04 7.91
C VAL A 71 11.50 -26.51 7.50
N PRO A 72 10.29 -27.06 7.24
CA PRO A 72 10.17 -28.46 6.83
C PRO A 72 10.86 -28.70 5.48
N PRO A 73 11.34 -29.92 5.21
CA PRO A 73 11.87 -30.26 3.89
C PRO A 73 10.81 -30.04 2.81
N SER A 74 11.25 -29.65 1.62
CA SER A 74 10.38 -29.56 0.46
C SER A 74 9.77 -30.93 0.13
N ARG A 75 8.48 -30.95 -0.22
CA ARG A 75 7.74 -32.14 -0.64
C ARG A 75 7.92 -32.47 -2.13
N LEU A 76 8.58 -31.59 -2.89
CA LEU A 76 8.89 -31.82 -4.29
C LEU A 76 10.02 -32.84 -4.44
N SER A 77 9.91 -33.74 -5.42
CA SER A 77 10.98 -34.65 -5.76
C SER A 77 12.09 -33.95 -6.55
N SER A 78 13.28 -34.56 -6.62
CA SER A 78 14.37 -34.07 -7.46
C SER A 78 14.00 -34.01 -8.95
N GLN A 79 13.11 -34.90 -9.40
CA GLN A 79 12.60 -34.88 -10.77
C GLN A 79 11.67 -33.69 -11.00
N ASP A 80 10.77 -33.41 -10.05
CA ASP A 80 9.88 -32.24 -10.14
C ASP A 80 10.69 -30.93 -10.22
N LEU A 81 11.75 -30.82 -9.42
CA LEU A 81 12.64 -29.65 -9.47
C LEU A 81 13.33 -29.51 -10.83
N ALA A 82 13.80 -30.60 -11.41
CA ALA A 82 14.43 -30.59 -12.73
C ALA A 82 13.44 -30.21 -13.84
N ASP A 83 12.22 -30.75 -13.80
CA ASP A 83 11.18 -30.46 -14.79
C ASP A 83 10.70 -29.00 -14.68
N ILE A 84 10.50 -28.50 -13.46
CA ILE A 84 10.18 -27.08 -13.22
C ILE A 84 11.31 -26.19 -13.74
N GLN A 85 12.58 -26.56 -13.52
CA GLN A 85 13.72 -25.79 -14.03
C GLN A 85 13.72 -25.68 -15.55
N VAL A 86 13.35 -26.75 -16.27
CA VAL A 86 13.21 -26.71 -17.73
C VAL A 86 12.08 -25.75 -18.15
N ILE A 87 11.00 -25.67 -17.37
CA ILE A 87 9.86 -24.78 -17.65
C ILE A 87 10.23 -23.31 -17.45
N VAL A 88 10.80 -22.95 -16.28
CA VAL A 88 11.05 -21.55 -15.89
C VAL A 88 12.42 -21.03 -16.29
N GLY A 89 13.35 -21.92 -16.64
CA GLY A 89 14.75 -21.59 -16.98
C GLY A 89 15.72 -21.74 -15.81
N GLU A 90 17.00 -21.86 -16.15
CA GLU A 90 18.09 -21.95 -15.17
C GLU A 90 18.19 -20.65 -14.34
N GLY A 91 18.37 -20.77 -13.03
CA GLY A 91 18.44 -19.61 -12.12
C GLY A 91 17.09 -18.95 -11.79
N ASN A 92 15.97 -19.50 -12.27
CA ASN A 92 14.62 -18.98 -12.08
C ASN A 92 13.80 -19.77 -11.05
N LEU A 93 14.46 -20.51 -10.17
CA LEU A 93 13.84 -21.19 -9.03
C LEU A 93 14.75 -21.11 -7.80
N ALA A 94 14.14 -21.16 -6.61
CA ALA A 94 14.83 -21.17 -5.33
C ALA A 94 14.09 -22.08 -4.34
N SER A 95 14.82 -23.05 -3.77
CA SER A 95 14.33 -23.99 -2.77
C SER A 95 15.03 -23.83 -1.41
N ASP A 96 15.90 -22.82 -1.27
CA ASP A 96 16.56 -22.52 0.00
C ASP A 96 15.58 -21.94 1.02
N ASN A 97 15.92 -22.06 2.30
CA ASN A 97 15.04 -21.65 3.39
C ASN A 97 14.77 -20.13 3.38
N VAL A 98 15.71 -19.30 2.93
CA VAL A 98 15.53 -17.84 2.90
C VAL A 98 14.47 -17.47 1.87
N ALA A 99 14.57 -18.00 0.65
CA ALA A 99 13.55 -17.79 -0.38
C ALA A 99 12.19 -18.28 0.11
N ARG A 100 12.10 -19.49 0.65
CA ARG A 100 10.83 -20.07 1.08
C ARG A 100 10.17 -19.28 2.22
N VAL A 101 10.94 -18.87 3.24
CA VAL A 101 10.44 -18.08 4.38
C VAL A 101 9.99 -16.68 3.96
N THR A 102 10.78 -15.99 3.13
CA THR A 102 10.46 -14.62 2.70
C THR A 102 9.22 -14.52 1.79
N HIS A 103 8.75 -15.66 1.27
CA HIS A 103 7.55 -15.80 0.45
C HIS A 103 6.40 -16.54 1.16
N ALA A 104 6.55 -16.87 2.45
CA ALA A 104 5.56 -17.64 3.19
C ALA A 104 4.35 -16.80 3.63
N THR A 105 4.55 -15.52 3.93
CA THR A 105 3.52 -14.67 4.55
C THR A 105 3.50 -13.25 3.98
N GLY A 106 2.40 -12.53 4.24
CA GLY A 106 2.27 -11.12 3.95
C GLY A 106 3.03 -10.21 4.92
N ARG A 107 2.50 -9.01 5.13
CA ARG A 107 2.98 -7.99 6.08
C ARG A 107 1.86 -7.49 7.00
N GLY A 108 0.79 -8.30 7.14
CA GLY A 108 -0.25 -8.09 8.13
C GLY A 108 0.31 -8.29 9.53
N TYR A 109 -0.39 -7.76 10.54
CA TYR A 109 0.08 -7.84 11.93
C TYR A 109 0.35 -9.29 12.38
N LYS A 110 -0.58 -10.21 12.11
CA LYS A 110 -0.43 -11.63 12.46
C LYS A 110 0.79 -12.28 11.79
N ASP A 111 1.04 -11.94 10.54
CA ASP A 111 2.20 -12.43 9.78
C ASP A 111 3.51 -11.98 10.42
N LEU A 112 3.58 -10.71 10.82
CA LEU A 112 4.78 -10.17 11.46
C LEU A 112 5.03 -10.80 12.82
N VAL A 113 3.99 -11.05 13.61
CA VAL A 113 4.14 -11.77 14.89
C VAL A 113 4.67 -13.18 14.65
N ARG A 114 4.10 -13.91 13.68
CA ARG A 114 4.56 -15.25 13.27
C ARG A 114 6.04 -15.25 12.87
N LEU A 115 6.43 -14.34 11.97
CA LEU A 115 7.82 -14.18 11.53
C LEU A 115 8.75 -13.85 12.70
N ARG A 116 8.41 -12.83 13.51
CA ARG A 116 9.27 -12.34 14.59
C ARG A 116 9.41 -13.31 15.76
N THR A 117 8.50 -14.27 15.88
CA THR A 117 8.54 -15.34 16.90
C THR A 117 9.00 -16.68 16.35
N ALA A 118 9.46 -16.72 15.08
CA ALA A 118 9.87 -17.94 14.37
C ALA A 118 8.80 -19.05 14.33
N ARG A 119 7.51 -18.66 14.27
CA ARG A 119 6.36 -19.57 14.24
C ARG A 119 5.63 -19.43 12.92
N LEU A 120 6.04 -20.19 11.91
CA LEU A 120 5.37 -20.25 10.62
C LEU A 120 4.54 -21.53 10.54
N ASP A 121 3.24 -21.39 10.28
CA ASP A 121 2.32 -22.52 10.16
C ASP A 121 2.52 -23.28 8.84
N HIS A 122 2.91 -22.57 7.78
CA HIS A 122 3.18 -23.13 6.47
C HIS A 122 4.34 -22.38 5.81
N VAL A 123 5.19 -23.11 5.10
CA VAL A 123 6.29 -22.58 4.29
C VAL A 123 6.18 -23.23 2.90
N PRO A 124 6.20 -22.45 1.79
CA PRO A 124 6.11 -23.01 0.45
C PRO A 124 7.25 -24.00 0.18
N ASP A 125 7.04 -24.94 -0.73
CA ASP A 125 8.02 -25.97 -1.09
C ASP A 125 9.06 -25.45 -2.09
N LEU A 126 8.68 -24.47 -2.91
CA LEU A 126 9.50 -23.84 -3.93
C LEU A 126 9.06 -22.41 -4.23
N VAL A 127 10.01 -21.55 -4.56
CA VAL A 127 9.75 -20.26 -5.19
C VAL A 127 10.26 -20.29 -6.63
N VAL A 128 9.46 -19.81 -7.57
CA VAL A 128 9.87 -19.65 -8.98
C VAL A 128 9.77 -18.20 -9.41
N TYR A 129 10.57 -17.81 -10.40
CA TYR A 129 10.73 -16.44 -10.86
C TYR A 129 10.62 -16.38 -12.40
N PRO A 130 9.41 -16.52 -12.97
CA PRO A 130 9.24 -16.47 -14.42
C PRO A 130 9.75 -15.14 -15.00
N GLU A 131 10.50 -15.22 -16.11
CA GLU A 131 11.02 -14.05 -16.84
C GLU A 131 10.28 -13.83 -18.18
N ASP A 132 9.44 -14.78 -18.57
CA ASP A 132 8.57 -14.74 -19.74
C ASP A 132 7.15 -15.22 -19.41
N GLU A 133 6.16 -14.69 -20.15
CA GLU A 133 4.76 -15.07 -20.00
C GLU A 133 4.53 -16.54 -20.37
N ASP A 134 5.30 -17.10 -21.30
CA ASP A 134 5.11 -18.46 -21.83
C ASP A 134 5.41 -19.56 -20.81
N SER A 135 6.26 -19.30 -19.82
CA SER A 135 6.54 -20.21 -18.70
C SER A 135 5.35 -20.35 -17.73
N VAL A 136 4.50 -19.32 -17.64
CA VAL A 136 3.38 -19.28 -16.69
C VAL A 136 2.33 -20.37 -16.99
N PRO A 137 1.77 -20.50 -18.21
CA PRO A 137 0.79 -21.55 -18.49
C PRO A 137 1.41 -22.94 -18.38
N ARG A 138 2.67 -23.12 -18.82
CA ARG A 138 3.39 -24.40 -18.71
C ARG A 138 3.55 -24.83 -17.24
N LEU A 139 3.86 -23.89 -16.34
CA LEU A 139 3.97 -24.20 -14.93
C LEU A 139 2.61 -24.49 -14.29
N LEU A 140 1.55 -23.76 -14.66
CA LEU A 140 0.20 -24.04 -14.17
C LEU A 140 -0.30 -25.42 -14.62
N GLU A 141 0.00 -25.82 -15.85
CA GLU A 141 -0.31 -27.16 -16.37
C GLU A 141 0.45 -28.25 -15.59
N PHE A 142 1.76 -28.08 -15.40
CA PHE A 142 2.59 -28.99 -14.60
C PHE A 142 2.09 -29.11 -13.16
N ALA A 143 1.81 -27.98 -12.51
CA ALA A 143 1.29 -27.97 -11.14
C ALA A 143 -0.10 -28.65 -11.05
N GLY A 144 -0.95 -28.44 -12.06
CA GLY A 144 -2.26 -29.06 -12.15
C GLY A 144 -2.20 -30.59 -12.20
N SER A 145 -1.29 -31.17 -12.98
CA SER A 145 -1.14 -32.62 -13.10
C SER A 145 -0.58 -33.29 -11.83
N HIS A 146 0.18 -32.54 -11.02
CA HIS A 146 0.77 -33.02 -9.76
C HIS A 146 0.00 -32.60 -8.50
N ARG A 147 -1.12 -31.88 -8.65
CA ARG A 147 -1.90 -31.28 -7.55
C ARG A 147 -1.06 -30.38 -6.62
N TYR A 148 -0.22 -29.54 -7.21
CA TYR A 148 0.50 -28.49 -6.51
C TYR A 148 -0.32 -27.20 -6.48
N ALA A 149 -0.34 -26.54 -5.33
CA ALA A 149 -0.86 -25.17 -5.25
C ALA A 149 0.14 -24.22 -5.90
N VAL A 150 -0.36 -23.28 -6.71
CA VAL A 150 0.45 -22.17 -7.25
C VAL A 150 -0.12 -20.86 -6.72
N ILE A 151 0.71 -20.12 -6.00
CA ILE A 151 0.33 -18.82 -5.42
C ILE A 151 1.09 -17.71 -6.15
N PRO A 152 0.41 -16.83 -6.89
CA PRO A 152 1.05 -15.66 -7.49
C PRO A 152 1.57 -14.71 -6.39
N PHE A 153 2.79 -14.22 -6.56
CA PHE A 153 3.44 -13.34 -5.62
C PHE A 153 4.01 -12.11 -6.34
N GLY A 154 3.85 -10.96 -5.71
CA GLY A 154 4.40 -9.69 -6.19
C GLY A 154 5.30 -9.06 -5.14
N GLY A 155 4.79 -8.06 -4.43
CA GLY A 155 5.53 -7.38 -3.36
C GLY A 155 5.56 -8.10 -2.02
N GLY A 156 4.70 -9.10 -1.81
CA GLY A 156 4.48 -9.72 -0.49
C GLY A 156 3.86 -8.78 0.54
N THR A 157 3.24 -7.67 0.10
CA THR A 157 2.75 -6.59 0.98
C THR A 157 1.30 -6.75 1.43
N ASN A 158 0.65 -7.89 1.15
CA ASN A 158 -0.74 -8.12 1.56
C ASN A 158 -0.84 -8.17 3.09
N VAL A 159 -2.03 -7.85 3.63
CA VAL A 159 -2.30 -7.85 5.08
C VAL A 159 -3.48 -8.75 5.46
N VAL A 160 -3.95 -9.56 4.52
CA VAL A 160 -5.18 -10.37 4.63
C VAL A 160 -4.90 -11.88 4.67
N GLY A 161 -3.62 -12.28 4.71
CA GLY A 161 -3.24 -13.69 4.64
C GLY A 161 -3.35 -14.28 3.24
N GLY A 162 -3.22 -13.47 2.18
CA GLY A 162 -3.38 -13.92 0.78
C GLY A 162 -2.31 -14.89 0.27
N LEU A 163 -1.37 -15.30 1.13
CA LEU A 163 -0.37 -16.34 0.86
C LEU A 163 -0.58 -17.61 1.69
N ASP A 164 -1.59 -17.62 2.57
CA ASP A 164 -1.95 -18.78 3.36
C ASP A 164 -2.54 -19.87 2.44
N VAL A 165 -2.11 -21.12 2.63
CA VAL A 165 -2.60 -22.25 1.84
C VAL A 165 -3.77 -22.91 2.57
N HIS A 166 -4.96 -22.84 1.95
CA HIS A 166 -6.16 -23.50 2.44
C HIS A 166 -6.51 -24.69 1.55
N GLY A 167 -6.17 -25.91 1.98
CA GLY A 167 -6.52 -27.14 1.27
C GLY A 167 -5.45 -28.22 1.31
N GLN A 168 -5.78 -29.39 0.76
CA GLN A 168 -4.88 -30.53 0.67
C GLN A 168 -4.21 -30.58 -0.72
N PHE A 169 -3.01 -29.99 -0.79
CA PHE A 169 -2.13 -30.02 -1.97
C PHE A 169 -0.89 -30.86 -1.68
N ALA A 170 -0.33 -31.47 -2.72
CA ALA A 170 0.86 -32.32 -2.57
C ALA A 170 2.12 -31.47 -2.27
N ALA A 171 2.19 -30.26 -2.82
CA ALA A 171 3.20 -29.25 -2.55
C ALA A 171 2.64 -27.85 -2.88
N THR A 172 3.34 -26.80 -2.47
CA THR A 172 3.01 -25.40 -2.71
C THR A 172 4.17 -24.71 -3.42
N ILE A 173 3.89 -24.11 -4.57
CA ILE A 173 4.82 -23.30 -5.36
C ILE A 173 4.37 -21.84 -5.25
N VAL A 174 5.27 -20.96 -4.85
CA VAL A 174 5.06 -19.51 -4.94
C VAL A 174 5.67 -18.99 -6.23
N MET A 175 4.87 -18.34 -7.07
CA MET A 175 5.31 -17.77 -8.34
C MET A 175 5.54 -16.27 -8.18
N ASP A 176 6.80 -15.88 -7.96
CA ASP A 176 7.20 -14.49 -7.83
C ASP A 176 7.36 -13.82 -9.20
N LEU A 177 6.40 -12.96 -9.51
CA LEU A 177 6.30 -12.26 -10.78
C LEU A 177 7.25 -11.07 -10.90
N ARG A 178 8.02 -10.72 -9.85
CA ARG A 178 8.87 -9.51 -9.85
C ARG A 178 9.92 -9.45 -10.96
N ARG A 179 10.22 -10.56 -11.66
CA ARG A 179 11.07 -10.55 -12.86
C ARG A 179 10.31 -10.19 -14.15
N LEU A 180 8.99 -10.36 -14.19
CA LEU A 180 8.08 -9.79 -15.19
C LEU A 180 7.78 -8.32 -14.86
N ARG A 181 8.73 -7.42 -15.13
CA ARG A 181 8.69 -6.01 -14.67
C ARG A 181 8.97 -4.97 -15.75
N ARG A 182 8.90 -5.34 -17.03
CA ARG A 182 9.19 -4.44 -18.15
C ARG A 182 8.02 -3.49 -18.40
N VAL A 183 8.35 -2.26 -18.79
CA VAL A 183 7.42 -1.37 -19.48
C VAL A 183 7.44 -1.74 -20.95
N LEU A 184 6.35 -2.30 -21.44
CA LEU A 184 6.25 -2.84 -22.80
C LEU A 184 5.93 -1.75 -23.82
N ALA A 185 5.06 -0.80 -23.47
CA ALA A 185 4.72 0.33 -24.33
C ALA A 185 4.22 1.52 -23.50
N ILE A 186 4.50 2.74 -23.97
CA ILE A 186 3.89 3.99 -23.48
C ILE A 186 3.32 4.73 -24.69
N ASP A 187 2.00 4.78 -24.78
CA ASP A 187 1.26 5.58 -25.74
C ASP A 187 0.89 6.92 -25.09
N ILE A 188 1.67 7.96 -25.40
CA ILE A 188 1.51 9.30 -24.84
C ILE A 188 0.22 9.94 -25.36
N GLU A 189 -0.16 9.69 -26.62
CA GLU A 189 -1.33 10.30 -27.25
C GLU A 189 -2.63 9.79 -26.62
N SER A 190 -2.72 8.47 -26.41
CA SER A 190 -3.88 7.85 -25.75
C SER A 190 -3.82 7.93 -24.23
N GLY A 191 -2.67 8.29 -23.64
CA GLY A 191 -2.45 8.29 -22.20
C GLY A 191 -2.51 6.87 -21.61
N LEU A 192 -1.84 5.91 -22.26
CA LEU A 192 -1.83 4.50 -21.85
C LEU A 192 -0.39 3.99 -21.66
N ALA A 193 -0.19 3.14 -20.66
CA ALA A 193 1.06 2.42 -20.46
C ALA A 193 0.78 0.93 -20.30
N THR A 194 1.42 0.10 -21.12
CA THR A 194 1.35 -1.37 -21.01
C THR A 194 2.59 -1.89 -20.34
N VAL A 195 2.42 -2.64 -19.26
CA VAL A 195 3.49 -3.06 -18.36
C VAL A 195 3.27 -4.50 -17.90
N GLU A 196 4.36 -5.19 -17.59
CA GLU A 196 4.32 -6.48 -16.95
C GLU A 196 3.92 -6.34 -15.47
N ALA A 197 3.17 -7.31 -14.95
CA ALA A 197 2.48 -7.21 -13.67
C ALA A 197 3.39 -7.20 -12.44
N GLY A 198 4.62 -7.66 -12.57
CA GLY A 198 5.63 -7.65 -11.50
C GLY A 198 6.32 -6.31 -11.29
N ILE A 199 6.09 -5.30 -12.13
CA ILE A 199 6.70 -3.98 -11.96
C ILE A 199 6.20 -3.33 -10.66
N ARG A 200 7.13 -2.81 -9.85
CA ARG A 200 6.84 -2.05 -8.62
C ARG A 200 6.52 -0.59 -8.93
N GLY A 201 5.92 0.09 -7.95
CA GLY A 201 5.57 1.51 -8.05
C GLY A 201 6.73 2.44 -8.45
N PRO A 202 7.89 2.42 -7.75
CA PRO A 202 9.01 3.31 -8.07
C PRO A 202 9.53 3.21 -9.51
N PRO A 203 9.92 2.03 -10.03
CA PRO A 203 10.41 1.92 -11.42
C PRO A 203 9.34 2.25 -12.46
N LEU A 204 8.06 1.97 -12.18
CA LEU A 204 6.95 2.35 -13.05
C LEU A 204 6.82 3.88 -13.16
N GLU A 205 6.73 4.57 -12.02
CA GLU A 205 6.65 6.03 -11.99
C GLU A 205 7.91 6.68 -12.59
N GLU A 206 9.10 6.13 -12.38
CA GLU A 206 10.32 6.63 -13.04
C GLU A 206 10.21 6.58 -14.57
N ALA A 207 9.78 5.45 -15.12
CA ALA A 207 9.62 5.27 -16.56
C ALA A 207 8.55 6.20 -17.16
N LEU A 208 7.43 6.40 -16.45
CA LEU A 208 6.37 7.33 -16.86
C LEU A 208 6.82 8.80 -16.76
N ASN A 209 7.48 9.17 -15.66
CA ASN A 209 7.95 10.52 -15.42
C ASN A 209 8.96 10.98 -16.47
N ALA A 210 9.80 10.05 -16.97
CA ALA A 210 10.71 10.30 -18.08
C ALA A 210 9.99 10.70 -19.40
N LYS A 211 8.69 10.41 -19.51
CA LYS A 211 7.81 10.80 -20.62
C LYS A 211 6.84 11.93 -20.26
N GLY A 212 7.00 12.56 -19.09
CA GLY A 212 6.11 13.63 -18.63
C GLY A 212 4.75 13.12 -18.13
N LEU A 213 4.64 11.83 -17.81
CA LEU A 213 3.41 11.16 -17.39
C LEU A 213 3.55 10.62 -15.95
N THR A 214 2.44 10.32 -15.30
CA THR A 214 2.36 9.63 -14.00
C THR A 214 1.15 8.71 -13.99
N LEU A 215 1.25 7.60 -13.24
CA LEU A 215 0.08 6.77 -12.95
C LEU A 215 -0.76 7.42 -11.85
N GLY A 216 -0.10 8.05 -10.87
CA GLY A 216 -0.78 8.73 -9.77
C GLY A 216 -1.37 7.76 -8.72
N HIS A 217 -1.03 6.48 -8.81
CA HIS A 217 -1.48 5.43 -7.90
C HIS A 217 -0.45 5.18 -6.81
N PHE A 218 -0.67 5.78 -5.64
CA PHE A 218 0.26 5.74 -4.51
C PHE A 218 -0.37 5.07 -3.27
N PRO A 219 -0.55 3.74 -3.25
CA PRO A 219 -0.92 3.01 -2.04
C PRO A 219 0.17 3.13 -0.97
N GLN A 220 -0.12 2.90 0.31
CA GLN A 220 0.90 3.01 1.37
C GLN A 220 2.05 2.00 1.19
N SER A 221 1.80 0.88 0.53
CA SER A 221 2.80 -0.13 0.18
C SER A 221 3.59 0.17 -1.11
N TRP A 222 3.38 1.33 -1.73
CA TRP A 222 3.81 1.66 -3.10
C TRP A 222 5.26 1.29 -3.43
N GLU A 223 6.20 1.48 -2.49
CA GLU A 223 7.63 1.17 -2.68
C GLU A 223 7.91 -0.32 -2.97
N PHE A 224 7.07 -1.23 -2.45
CA PHE A 224 7.29 -2.68 -2.48
C PHE A 224 6.22 -3.45 -3.25
N SER A 225 4.99 -2.92 -3.31
CA SER A 225 3.88 -3.53 -4.03
C SER A 225 4.01 -3.40 -5.56
N THR A 226 3.38 -4.33 -6.29
CA THR A 226 3.45 -4.44 -7.76
C THR A 226 2.10 -4.20 -8.43
N VAL A 227 2.10 -3.89 -9.72
CA VAL A 227 0.89 -3.67 -10.52
C VAL A 227 -0.08 -4.85 -10.44
N GLY A 228 0.40 -6.07 -10.59
CA GLY A 228 -0.42 -7.28 -10.49
C GLY A 228 -1.07 -7.42 -9.11
N GLY A 229 -0.32 -7.10 -8.05
CA GLY A 229 -0.85 -7.07 -6.69
C GLY A 229 -1.93 -6.02 -6.50
N TRP A 230 -1.77 -4.82 -7.08
CA TRP A 230 -2.79 -3.78 -7.01
C TRP A 230 -4.09 -4.23 -7.68
N ILE A 231 -4.01 -4.84 -8.86
CA ILE A 231 -5.17 -5.34 -9.60
C ILE A 231 -5.84 -6.49 -8.84
N ALA A 232 -5.06 -7.45 -8.35
CA ALA A 232 -5.56 -8.61 -7.63
C ALA A 232 -6.26 -8.24 -6.31
N MET A 233 -5.85 -7.14 -5.66
CA MET A 233 -6.34 -6.72 -4.33
C MET A 233 -7.24 -5.47 -4.37
N ARG A 234 -7.60 -4.96 -5.57
CA ARG A 234 -8.28 -3.67 -5.75
C ARG A 234 -7.68 -2.53 -4.92
N ALA A 235 -6.35 -2.42 -4.96
CA ALA A 235 -5.64 -1.43 -4.16
C ALA A 235 -6.12 0.00 -4.45
N SER A 236 -6.14 0.83 -3.41
CA SER A 236 -6.46 2.25 -3.50
C SER A 236 -5.22 3.10 -3.20
N GLY A 237 -5.10 4.23 -3.88
CA GLY A 237 -3.98 5.17 -3.73
C GLY A 237 -4.40 6.46 -3.03
N SER A 238 -3.46 7.11 -2.34
CA SER A 238 -3.70 8.40 -1.65
C SER A 238 -4.21 9.56 -2.53
N HIS A 239 -4.10 9.43 -3.86
CA HIS A 239 -4.54 10.42 -4.84
C HIS A 239 -5.72 9.95 -5.72
N SER A 240 -6.48 8.94 -5.27
CA SER A 240 -7.59 8.34 -6.02
C SER A 240 -8.71 9.34 -6.36
N ASN A 241 -8.90 10.40 -5.56
CA ASN A 241 -9.84 11.49 -5.90
C ASN A 241 -9.54 12.18 -7.24
N ARG A 242 -8.30 12.08 -7.73
CA ARG A 242 -7.90 12.63 -9.02
C ARG A 242 -7.73 11.55 -10.08
N TYR A 243 -6.97 10.51 -9.76
CA TYR A 243 -6.52 9.53 -10.75
C TYR A 243 -7.47 8.33 -10.84
N GLY A 244 -8.34 8.12 -9.85
CA GLY A 244 -9.13 6.91 -9.67
C GLY A 244 -8.42 5.87 -8.81
N SER A 245 -9.17 4.84 -8.41
CA SER A 245 -8.62 3.62 -7.83
C SER A 245 -8.11 2.69 -8.95
N ILE A 246 -7.49 1.56 -8.61
CA ILE A 246 -6.86 0.71 -9.62
C ILE A 246 -7.86 0.21 -10.70
N GLU A 247 -9.12 -0.02 -10.34
CA GLU A 247 -10.19 -0.43 -11.26
C GLU A 247 -10.51 0.62 -12.34
N ASP A 248 -10.31 1.90 -12.03
CA ASP A 248 -10.50 3.02 -12.94
C ASP A 248 -9.29 3.19 -13.88
N LEU A 249 -8.11 2.83 -13.35
CA LEU A 249 -6.83 2.93 -14.06
C LEU A 249 -6.61 1.77 -15.03
N VAL A 250 -7.09 0.55 -14.73
CA VAL A 250 -6.94 -0.60 -15.62
C VAL A 250 -7.88 -0.50 -16.82
N VAL A 251 -7.28 -0.44 -18.01
CA VAL A 251 -7.99 -0.41 -19.30
C VAL A 251 -7.90 -1.77 -20.00
N GLY A 252 -6.77 -2.46 -19.89
CA GLY A 252 -6.58 -3.82 -20.42
C GLY A 252 -5.82 -4.69 -19.43
N VAL A 253 -6.03 -6.00 -19.47
CA VAL A 253 -5.38 -6.96 -18.57
C VAL A 253 -5.25 -8.33 -19.23
N ARG A 254 -4.12 -8.99 -18.98
CA ARG A 254 -3.89 -10.39 -19.36
C ARG A 254 -3.75 -11.23 -18.09
N LEU A 255 -4.57 -12.27 -17.99
CA LEU A 255 -4.55 -13.25 -16.92
C LEU A 255 -4.38 -14.65 -17.51
N VAL A 256 -3.36 -15.37 -17.08
CA VAL A 256 -3.13 -16.76 -17.43
C VAL A 256 -3.81 -17.63 -16.36
N SER A 257 -4.91 -18.29 -16.73
CA SER A 257 -5.58 -19.26 -15.87
C SER A 257 -5.16 -20.70 -16.23
N PRO A 258 -5.40 -21.69 -15.36
CA PRO A 258 -5.15 -23.09 -15.68
C PRO A 258 -5.90 -23.59 -16.93
N ALA A 259 -7.04 -22.98 -17.28
CA ALA A 259 -7.84 -23.39 -18.44
C ALA A 259 -7.41 -22.70 -19.74
N ARG A 260 -7.17 -21.38 -19.68
CA ARG A 260 -6.82 -20.54 -20.85
C ARG A 260 -6.29 -19.17 -20.43
N VAL A 261 -5.71 -18.47 -21.38
CA VAL A 261 -5.44 -17.03 -21.24
C VAL A 261 -6.76 -16.26 -21.40
N LEU A 262 -7.03 -15.37 -20.45
CA LEU A 262 -8.05 -14.33 -20.51
C LEU A 262 -7.37 -13.00 -20.85
N GLU A 263 -7.81 -12.38 -21.93
CA GLU A 263 -7.30 -11.10 -22.40
C GLU A 263 -8.43 -10.09 -22.54
N VAL A 264 -8.33 -9.00 -21.77
CA VAL A 264 -9.16 -7.82 -21.92
C VAL A 264 -8.36 -6.77 -22.68
N ARG A 265 -8.85 -6.38 -23.85
CA ARG A 265 -8.18 -5.40 -24.72
C ARG A 265 -8.32 -3.98 -24.16
N SER A 266 -7.33 -3.15 -24.43
CA SER A 266 -7.24 -1.76 -23.94
C SER A 266 -8.07 -0.76 -24.76
N VAL A 267 -9.37 -1.03 -24.96
CA VAL A 267 -10.27 -0.11 -25.67
C VAL A 267 -10.92 0.89 -24.71
N PRO A 268 -11.30 2.11 -25.15
CA PRO A 268 -11.79 3.15 -24.25
C PRO A 268 -13.09 2.81 -23.51
N LYS A 269 -13.99 2.05 -24.15
CA LYS A 269 -15.29 1.63 -23.59
C LYS A 269 -15.85 0.43 -24.35
N GLU A 270 -16.53 -0.46 -23.64
CA GLU A 270 -17.15 -1.66 -24.21
C GLU A 270 -18.63 -1.75 -23.79
N SER A 271 -19.47 -2.37 -24.63
CA SER A 271 -20.89 -2.62 -24.36
C SER A 271 -21.37 -3.90 -25.05
N HIS A 272 -20.60 -4.98 -24.91
CA HIS A 272 -20.87 -6.27 -25.55
C HIS A 272 -21.07 -7.41 -24.53
N GLY A 273 -21.63 -7.09 -23.36
CA GLY A 273 -21.91 -8.03 -22.27
C GLY A 273 -21.27 -7.61 -20.95
N PRO A 274 -21.27 -8.49 -19.93
CA PRO A 274 -20.56 -8.26 -18.68
C PRO A 274 -19.05 -8.05 -18.91
N SER A 275 -18.47 -7.08 -18.20
CA SER A 275 -17.05 -6.78 -18.29
C SER A 275 -16.22 -7.91 -17.66
N LEU A 276 -15.43 -8.60 -18.48
CA LEU A 276 -14.49 -9.63 -17.98
C LEU A 276 -13.37 -9.03 -17.11
N LYS A 277 -13.09 -7.73 -17.26
CA LYS A 277 -12.16 -6.98 -16.39
C LYS A 277 -12.56 -7.10 -14.92
N GLU A 278 -13.85 -7.03 -14.63
CA GLU A 278 -14.37 -7.08 -13.24
C GLU A 278 -14.25 -8.48 -12.62
N LEU A 279 -14.02 -9.54 -13.40
CA LEU A 279 -13.69 -10.86 -12.85
C LEU A 279 -12.23 -10.92 -12.39
N VAL A 280 -11.34 -10.17 -13.03
CA VAL A 280 -9.90 -10.17 -12.72
C VAL A 280 -9.60 -9.26 -11.52
N LEU A 281 -10.24 -8.09 -11.48
CA LEU A 281 -10.07 -7.10 -10.41
C LEU A 281 -10.57 -7.66 -9.07
N GLY A 282 -9.69 -7.77 -8.08
CA GLY A 282 -10.07 -8.34 -6.78
C GLY A 282 -10.11 -9.86 -6.74
N SER A 283 -9.53 -10.54 -7.73
CA SER A 283 -9.49 -12.01 -7.76
C SER A 283 -8.51 -12.63 -6.76
N GLU A 284 -7.63 -11.84 -6.15
CA GLU A 284 -6.65 -12.27 -5.14
C GLU A 284 -5.80 -13.49 -5.56
N GLY A 285 -5.58 -13.67 -6.88
CA GLY A 285 -4.84 -14.80 -7.44
C GLY A 285 -5.65 -16.11 -7.58
N ALA A 286 -6.90 -16.15 -7.13
CA ALA A 286 -7.74 -17.35 -7.15
C ALA A 286 -8.13 -17.83 -8.56
N LEU A 287 -8.09 -16.93 -9.56
CA LEU A 287 -8.47 -17.25 -10.94
C LEU A 287 -7.27 -17.51 -11.87
N GLY A 288 -6.05 -17.23 -11.41
CA GLY A 288 -4.84 -17.36 -12.20
C GLY A 288 -3.84 -16.24 -11.96
N VAL A 289 -2.89 -16.11 -12.88
CA VAL A 289 -1.73 -15.22 -12.79
C VAL A 289 -1.93 -14.02 -13.70
N ILE A 290 -2.00 -12.81 -13.13
CA ILE A 290 -2.00 -11.57 -13.93
C ILE A 290 -0.57 -11.33 -14.41
N THR A 291 -0.34 -11.31 -15.73
CA THR A 291 1.00 -11.20 -16.32
C THR A 291 1.28 -9.82 -16.92
N GLN A 292 0.24 -9.14 -17.40
CA GLN A 292 0.34 -7.83 -18.04
C GLN A 292 -0.89 -6.97 -17.74
N ALA A 293 -0.70 -5.66 -17.66
CA ALA A 293 -1.78 -4.69 -17.60
C ALA A 293 -1.51 -3.47 -18.50
N THR A 294 -2.57 -2.90 -19.06
CA THR A 294 -2.56 -1.59 -19.69
C THR A 294 -3.30 -0.61 -18.79
N LEU A 295 -2.57 0.41 -18.33
CA LEU A 295 -3.01 1.38 -17.34
C LEU A 295 -3.21 2.76 -17.99
N ARG A 296 -4.22 3.49 -17.55
CA ARG A 296 -4.41 4.91 -17.85
C ARG A 296 -3.37 5.72 -17.08
N VAL A 297 -2.66 6.57 -17.80
CA VAL A 297 -1.66 7.48 -17.24
C VAL A 297 -2.02 8.92 -17.60
N GLN A 298 -1.59 9.87 -16.78
CA GLN A 298 -1.92 11.29 -16.94
C GLN A 298 -0.67 12.15 -17.02
N PRO A 299 -0.74 13.36 -17.60
CA PRO A 299 0.35 14.32 -17.54
C PRO A 299 0.77 14.61 -16.09
N LEU A 300 2.09 14.73 -15.91
CA LEU A 300 2.68 15.18 -14.66
C LEU A 300 2.09 16.53 -14.23
N PRO A 301 1.70 16.71 -12.95
CA PRO A 301 1.17 17.97 -12.49
C PRO A 301 2.24 19.07 -12.53
N LEU A 302 1.89 20.24 -13.05
CA LEU A 302 2.78 21.41 -13.09
C LEU A 302 2.92 22.08 -11.73
N VAL A 303 1.85 22.04 -10.93
CA VAL A 303 1.75 22.69 -9.63
C VAL A 303 1.23 21.69 -8.60
N ARG A 304 1.84 21.71 -7.42
CA ARG A 304 1.37 21.03 -6.21
C ARG A 304 1.20 22.03 -5.07
N ARG A 305 0.10 21.94 -4.32
CA ARG A 305 -0.20 22.78 -3.16
C ARG A 305 -0.79 21.93 -2.04
N PHE A 306 -0.40 22.25 -0.82
CA PHE A 306 -0.89 21.57 0.37
C PHE A 306 -1.55 22.56 1.32
N GLU A 307 -2.55 22.07 2.05
CA GLU A 307 -3.29 22.82 3.07
C GLU A 307 -3.62 21.89 4.23
N SER A 308 -3.58 22.42 5.44
CA SER A 308 -3.90 21.68 6.66
C SER A 308 -4.87 22.48 7.52
N ARG A 309 -5.90 21.83 8.05
CA ARG A 309 -6.96 22.44 8.84
C ARG A 309 -7.20 21.61 10.10
N LEU A 310 -7.29 22.27 11.26
CA LEU A 310 -7.66 21.64 12.51
C LEU A 310 -9.11 22.04 12.83
N PHE A 311 -10.04 21.10 12.67
CA PHE A 311 -11.45 21.27 13.02
C PHE A 311 -11.67 21.09 14.52
N SER A 312 -12.75 21.68 15.04
CA SER A 312 -13.21 21.47 16.43
C SER A 312 -13.68 20.06 16.71
N SER A 313 -14.15 19.34 15.68
CA SER A 313 -14.62 17.96 15.82
C SER A 313 -14.41 17.17 14.52
N PHE A 314 -14.39 15.84 14.62
CA PHE A 314 -14.36 14.96 13.45
C PHE A 314 -15.60 15.14 12.56
N ALA A 315 -16.77 15.35 13.17
CA ALA A 315 -18.02 15.60 12.45
C ALA A 315 -17.98 16.87 11.59
N ASP A 316 -17.37 17.96 12.09
CA ASP A 316 -17.17 19.18 11.30
C ASP A 316 -16.28 18.92 10.07
N GLY A 317 -15.20 18.17 10.24
CA GLY A 317 -14.30 17.77 9.15
C GLY A 317 -15.01 16.92 8.09
N VAL A 318 -15.81 15.94 8.52
CA VAL A 318 -16.64 15.10 7.64
C VAL A 318 -17.67 15.94 6.88
N ALA A 319 -18.34 16.87 7.58
CA ALA A 319 -19.31 17.77 6.95
C ALA A 319 -18.65 18.66 5.89
N ALA A 320 -17.45 19.17 6.16
CA ALA A 320 -16.67 19.95 5.21
C ALA A 320 -16.28 19.11 3.98
N LEU A 321 -15.74 17.90 4.16
CA LEU A 321 -15.40 17.01 3.04
C LEU A 321 -16.63 16.65 2.19
N ARG A 322 -17.78 16.39 2.83
CA ARG A 322 -19.04 16.14 2.13
C ARG A 322 -19.50 17.35 1.32
N ALA A 323 -19.36 18.56 1.85
CA ALA A 323 -19.69 19.79 1.13
C ALA A 323 -18.73 20.03 -0.05
N MET A 324 -17.43 19.75 0.13
CA MET A 324 -16.44 19.78 -0.96
C MET A 324 -16.79 18.78 -2.08
N ALA A 325 -17.20 17.56 -1.72
CA ALA A 325 -17.59 16.53 -2.69
C ALA A 325 -18.80 16.94 -3.54
N ARG A 326 -19.78 17.64 -2.95
CA ARG A 326 -20.99 18.10 -3.66
C ARG A 326 -20.73 19.22 -4.67
N GLU A 327 -19.62 19.95 -4.54
CA GLU A 327 -19.25 21.06 -5.43
C GLU A 327 -18.01 20.73 -6.28
N ASP A 328 -17.68 19.44 -6.49
CA ASP A 328 -16.49 18.97 -7.22
C ASP A 328 -15.16 19.58 -6.70
N GLY A 329 -15.16 19.95 -5.42
CA GLY A 329 -14.10 20.68 -4.74
C GLY A 329 -13.21 19.81 -3.85
N LEU A 330 -13.34 18.49 -3.89
CA LEU A 330 -12.48 17.60 -3.11
C LEU A 330 -11.00 17.84 -3.40
N PRO A 331 -10.12 17.83 -2.40
CA PRO A 331 -8.69 17.76 -2.63
C PRO A 331 -8.31 16.51 -3.45
N ASP A 332 -7.24 16.60 -4.25
CA ASP A 332 -6.72 15.45 -4.99
C ASP A 332 -6.16 14.39 -4.01
N MET A 333 -5.66 14.83 -2.85
CA MET A 333 -5.38 14.01 -1.66
C MET A 333 -6.11 14.62 -0.46
N ALA A 334 -6.92 13.84 0.26
CA ALA A 334 -7.58 14.28 1.48
C ALA A 334 -7.44 13.21 2.57
N TYR A 335 -7.01 13.61 3.76
CA TYR A 335 -6.87 12.72 4.91
C TYR A 335 -7.41 13.43 6.15
N LEU A 336 -8.50 12.92 6.73
CA LEU A 336 -9.11 13.45 7.94
C LEU A 336 -8.85 12.50 9.10
N ALA A 337 -7.97 12.89 10.01
CA ALA A 337 -7.69 12.17 11.25
C ALA A 337 -8.70 12.56 12.33
N ASP A 338 -9.15 11.59 13.13
CA ASP A 338 -9.91 11.87 14.34
C ASP A 338 -9.00 12.48 15.44
N SER A 339 -9.53 12.68 16.64
CA SER A 339 -8.76 13.26 17.74
C SER A 339 -7.59 12.40 18.19
N GLU A 340 -7.74 11.07 18.25
CA GLU A 340 -6.69 10.17 18.75
C GLU A 340 -5.55 10.08 17.73
N GLU A 341 -5.88 9.99 16.44
CA GLU A 341 -4.88 10.00 15.39
C GLU A 341 -4.22 11.39 15.24
N THR A 342 -4.97 12.48 15.45
CA THR A 342 -4.40 13.84 15.48
C THR A 342 -3.38 13.99 16.61
N LYS A 343 -3.66 13.45 17.80
CA LYS A 343 -2.69 13.41 18.92
C LYS A 343 -1.48 12.55 18.59
N PHE A 344 -1.69 11.37 18.02
CA PHE A 344 -0.60 10.48 17.59
C PHE A 344 0.33 11.19 16.60
N ALA A 345 -0.24 11.83 15.58
CA ALA A 345 0.51 12.61 14.61
C ALA A 345 1.27 13.76 15.30
N ALA A 346 0.63 14.55 16.16
CA ALA A 346 1.27 15.64 16.89
C ALA A 346 2.44 15.16 17.78
N ALA A 347 2.26 14.06 18.52
CA ALA A 347 3.30 13.44 19.34
C ALA A 347 4.48 12.94 18.49
N GLY A 348 4.18 12.40 17.30
CA GLY A 348 5.19 12.05 16.30
C GLY A 348 6.07 13.22 15.87
N GLU A 349 5.57 14.46 15.99
CA GLU A 349 6.25 15.71 15.65
C GLU A 349 6.89 16.42 16.85
N GLY A 350 6.95 15.76 18.02
CA GLY A 350 7.52 16.36 19.21
C GLY A 350 6.55 17.25 20.00
N ILE A 351 5.28 17.34 19.61
CA ILE A 351 4.26 18.12 20.32
C ILE A 351 3.62 17.21 21.36
N ALA A 352 3.76 17.54 22.65
CA ALA A 352 3.08 16.83 23.72
C ALA A 352 1.55 17.06 23.62
N PRO A 353 0.76 16.05 23.22
CA PRO A 353 -0.67 16.25 22.93
C PRO A 353 -1.49 16.51 24.21
N ASP A 354 -1.05 15.97 25.34
CA ASP A 354 -1.73 16.05 26.64
C ASP A 354 -1.19 17.16 27.54
N ALA A 355 -0.39 18.09 27.00
CA ALA A 355 0.16 19.19 27.79
C ALA A 355 -0.91 20.23 28.18
N ASP A 356 -0.85 20.70 29.43
CA ASP A 356 -1.74 21.74 29.95
C ASP A 356 -1.55 23.06 29.19
N GLY A 357 -2.50 23.39 28.30
CA GLY A 357 -2.48 24.64 27.54
C GLY A 357 -3.52 24.71 26.44
N ILE A 358 -3.68 25.89 25.83
CA ILE A 358 -4.64 26.12 24.73
C ILE A 358 -4.34 25.21 23.52
N ALA A 359 -3.05 24.96 23.24
CA ALA A 359 -2.63 24.07 22.17
C ALA A 359 -2.99 22.60 22.46
N GLY A 360 -2.72 22.11 23.67
CA GLY A 360 -3.11 20.75 24.10
C GLY A 360 -4.63 20.57 24.10
N ARG A 361 -5.39 21.53 24.64
CA ARG A 361 -6.88 21.49 24.60
C ARG A 361 -7.44 21.48 23.18
N ARG A 362 -6.83 22.20 22.23
CA ARG A 362 -7.24 22.17 20.82
C ARG A 362 -6.91 20.85 20.12
N LEU A 363 -5.84 20.18 20.52
CA LEU A 363 -5.48 18.86 20.00
C LEU A 363 -6.29 17.75 20.67
N ALA A 364 -6.76 17.96 21.90
CA ALA A 364 -7.50 16.98 22.68
C ALA A 364 -8.78 16.49 21.98
N GLU A 365 -9.50 17.43 21.34
CA GLU A 365 -10.76 17.18 20.62
C GLU A 365 -10.65 17.47 19.12
N GLY A 366 -9.51 18.03 18.68
CA GLY A 366 -9.34 18.53 17.33
C GLY A 366 -9.17 17.42 16.30
N SER A 367 -9.69 17.66 15.09
CA SER A 367 -9.58 16.74 13.96
C SER A 367 -8.76 17.37 12.83
N LEU A 368 -7.65 16.74 12.47
CA LEU A 368 -6.72 17.23 11.47
C LEU A 368 -7.12 16.78 10.06
N LEU A 369 -7.47 17.73 9.20
CA LEU A 369 -7.63 17.53 7.77
C LEU A 369 -6.37 17.96 7.02
N LEU A 370 -5.76 17.01 6.31
CA LEU A 370 -4.66 17.22 5.37
C LEU A 370 -5.21 17.22 3.95
N MET A 371 -4.77 18.18 3.14
CA MET A 371 -5.23 18.35 1.77
C MET A 371 -4.05 18.58 0.82
N GLY A 372 -4.08 17.88 -0.32
CA GLY A 372 -3.18 18.07 -1.45
C GLY A 372 -3.96 18.42 -2.72
N PHE A 373 -3.42 19.35 -3.50
CA PHE A 373 -3.98 19.79 -4.77
C PHE A 373 -2.90 19.77 -5.84
N GLU A 374 -3.21 19.20 -6.99
CA GLU A 374 -2.27 18.99 -8.08
C GLU A 374 -2.89 19.30 -9.44
N GLY A 375 -2.06 19.78 -10.37
CA GLY A 375 -2.43 19.93 -11.78
C GLY A 375 -1.91 21.23 -12.38
N THR A 376 -2.71 21.85 -13.24
CA THR A 376 -2.44 23.20 -13.75
C THR A 376 -2.68 24.24 -12.65
N LYS A 377 -2.09 25.43 -12.82
CA LYS A 377 -2.25 26.54 -11.87
C LYS A 377 -3.72 26.91 -11.68
N GLU A 378 -4.50 26.90 -12.76
CA GLU A 378 -5.91 27.28 -12.80
C GLU A 378 -6.75 26.25 -12.03
N ARG A 379 -6.55 24.95 -12.30
CA ARG A 379 -7.22 23.86 -11.58
C ARG A 379 -6.94 23.92 -10.09
N VAL A 380 -5.66 24.01 -9.72
CA VAL A 380 -5.24 24.05 -8.31
C VAL A 380 -5.84 25.27 -7.61
N THR A 381 -5.81 26.43 -8.25
CA THR A 381 -6.39 27.67 -7.69
C THR A 381 -7.89 27.54 -7.47
N HIS A 382 -8.62 26.98 -8.44
CA HIS A 382 -10.07 26.81 -8.36
C HIS A 382 -10.45 25.82 -7.25
N ARG A 383 -9.93 24.59 -7.29
CA ARG A 383 -10.27 23.54 -6.30
C ARG A 383 -9.89 23.95 -4.89
N ARG A 384 -8.69 24.51 -4.70
CA ARG A 384 -8.26 25.04 -3.39
C ARG A 384 -9.21 26.13 -2.87
N ARG A 385 -9.72 27.01 -3.74
CA ARG A 385 -10.68 28.06 -3.33
C ARG A 385 -11.99 27.46 -2.85
N VAL A 386 -12.52 26.45 -3.55
CA VAL A 386 -13.75 25.74 -3.16
C VAL A 386 -13.54 25.00 -1.84
N ALA A 387 -12.48 24.19 -1.75
CA ALA A 387 -12.14 23.44 -0.53
C ALA A 387 -12.00 24.35 0.70
N LEU A 388 -11.25 25.44 0.58
CA LEU A 388 -11.05 26.38 1.68
C LEU A 388 -12.31 27.15 2.05
N ARG A 389 -13.30 27.31 1.16
CA ARG A 389 -14.57 27.93 1.51
C ARG A 389 -15.34 27.07 2.52
N HIS A 390 -15.40 25.77 2.26
CA HIS A 390 -16.07 24.79 3.13
C HIS A 390 -15.28 24.47 4.39
N ALA A 391 -13.94 24.45 4.31
CA ALA A 391 -13.10 24.16 5.45
C ALA A 391 -12.92 25.34 6.42
N ARG A 392 -13.29 26.58 6.06
CA ARG A 392 -13.06 27.77 6.91
C ARG A 392 -13.95 27.81 8.15
N ALA A 393 -15.19 27.35 8.02
CA ALA A 393 -16.10 27.27 9.16
C ALA A 393 -15.57 26.23 10.15
N ASN A 394 -15.53 26.57 11.44
CA ASN A 394 -15.17 25.67 12.54
C ASN A 394 -13.78 25.02 12.45
N SER A 395 -12.82 25.66 11.76
CA SER A 395 -11.44 25.19 11.74
C SER A 395 -10.39 26.29 11.83
N THR A 396 -9.21 25.93 12.30
CA THR A 396 -8.01 26.77 12.28
C THR A 396 -7.06 26.32 11.17
N SER A 397 -6.48 27.27 10.45
CA SER A 397 -5.44 26.98 9.44
C SER A 397 -4.13 26.60 10.13
N LEU A 398 -3.54 25.47 9.74
CA LEU A 398 -2.18 25.08 10.14
C LEU A 398 -1.15 25.28 9.01
N GLY A 399 -1.57 25.84 7.87
CA GLY A 399 -0.70 26.06 6.70
C GLY A 399 -0.45 24.78 5.91
N SER A 400 0.62 24.75 5.11
CA SER A 400 0.96 23.60 4.26
C SER A 400 1.76 22.52 4.97
N GLY A 401 2.51 22.89 6.02
CA GLY A 401 3.53 22.05 6.66
C GLY A 401 3.07 20.63 7.02
N PRO A 402 1.96 20.45 7.78
CA PRO A 402 1.51 19.11 8.16
C PRO A 402 1.19 18.20 6.96
N ALA A 403 0.45 18.71 5.97
CA ALA A 403 0.09 17.96 4.77
C ALA A 403 1.30 17.71 3.84
N GLU A 404 2.24 18.65 3.74
CA GLU A 404 3.53 18.46 3.03
C GLU A 404 4.32 17.33 3.67
N ARG A 405 4.51 17.38 4.98
CA ARG A 405 5.25 16.38 5.74
C ARG A 405 4.62 15.00 5.61
N TRP A 406 3.31 14.89 5.85
CA TRP A 406 2.58 13.63 5.66
C TRP A 406 2.78 13.08 4.24
N SER A 407 2.70 13.93 3.22
CA SER A 407 2.95 13.50 1.85
C SER A 407 4.37 12.94 1.67
N HIS A 408 5.38 13.48 2.34
CA HIS A 408 6.76 12.97 2.24
C HIS A 408 6.99 11.72 3.09
N GLU A 409 6.36 11.61 4.26
CA GLU A 409 6.65 10.57 5.26
C GLU A 409 5.63 9.43 5.30
N ARG A 410 4.56 9.47 4.51
CA ARG A 410 3.48 8.45 4.52
C ARG A 410 3.95 7.00 4.31
N PHE A 411 5.14 6.78 3.76
CA PHE A 411 5.73 5.44 3.55
C PHE A 411 6.60 4.98 4.73
N GLU A 412 6.82 5.82 5.74
CA GLU A 412 7.65 5.54 6.91
C GLU A 412 6.89 4.81 8.02
N LEU A 413 5.57 4.93 8.10
CA LEU A 413 4.76 4.38 9.20
C LEU A 413 4.95 2.87 9.42
N PRO A 414 5.02 2.02 8.38
CA PRO A 414 5.26 0.59 8.59
C PRO A 414 6.66 0.28 9.16
N TYR A 415 7.66 1.14 8.95
CA TYR A 415 8.97 1.02 9.62
C TYR A 415 8.87 1.38 11.10
N LEU A 416 8.07 2.39 11.46
CA LEU A 416 7.79 2.73 12.86
C LEU A 416 7.06 1.58 13.57
N ARG A 417 6.07 0.97 12.91
CA ARG A 417 5.32 -0.19 13.43
C ARG A 417 6.25 -1.32 13.87
N ASP A 418 7.28 -1.63 13.09
CA ASP A 418 8.26 -2.66 13.46
C ASP A 418 8.94 -2.35 14.81
N SER A 419 9.25 -1.07 15.07
CA SER A 419 9.78 -0.62 16.35
C SER A 419 8.74 -0.63 17.47
N LEU A 420 7.46 -0.34 17.17
CA LEU A 420 6.38 -0.48 18.15
C LEU A 420 6.24 -1.95 18.62
N LEU A 421 6.36 -2.90 17.69
CA LEU A 421 6.36 -4.34 17.99
C LEU A 421 7.53 -4.74 18.90
N ASP A 422 8.70 -4.09 18.78
CA ASP A 422 9.82 -4.30 19.69
C ASP A 422 9.44 -3.95 21.15
N HIS A 423 8.48 -3.06 21.39
CA HIS A 423 8.01 -2.72 22.74
C HIS A 423 6.71 -3.44 23.13
N GLY A 424 6.27 -4.42 22.33
CA GLY A 424 5.00 -5.10 22.56
C GLY A 424 3.76 -4.24 22.29
N ILE A 425 3.92 -3.10 21.62
CA ILE A 425 2.80 -2.28 21.17
C ILE A 425 2.29 -2.89 19.87
N LEU A 426 1.00 -3.22 19.87
CA LEU A 426 0.32 -3.84 18.74
C LEU A 426 -0.39 -2.76 17.93
N VAL A 427 -0.13 -2.71 16.63
CA VAL A 427 -0.80 -1.79 15.70
C VAL A 427 -1.25 -2.59 14.50
N ASP A 428 -2.54 -2.54 14.24
CA ASP A 428 -3.18 -3.13 13.07
C ASP A 428 -4.21 -2.14 12.50
N THR A 429 -4.65 -2.39 11.28
CA THR A 429 -5.54 -1.50 10.54
C THR A 429 -6.76 -2.25 10.05
N VAL A 430 -7.93 -1.67 10.25
CA VAL A 430 -9.18 -2.11 9.63
C VAL A 430 -9.75 -0.97 8.80
N GLU A 431 -10.19 -1.29 7.60
CA GLU A 431 -10.72 -0.30 6.65
C GLU A 431 -12.12 -0.70 6.21
N THR A 432 -12.96 0.30 5.97
CA THR A 432 -14.32 0.09 5.47
C THR A 432 -14.81 1.34 4.72
N ALA A 433 -15.91 1.21 3.99
CA ALA A 433 -16.57 2.30 3.30
C ALA A 433 -18.03 2.39 3.74
N ALA A 434 -18.54 3.61 3.87
CA ALA A 434 -19.92 3.87 4.27
C ALA A 434 -20.53 5.01 3.44
N ARG A 435 -21.86 5.03 3.34
CA ARG A 435 -22.59 6.16 2.77
C ARG A 435 -22.38 7.39 3.65
N TRP A 436 -22.38 8.58 3.06
CA TRP A 436 -22.29 9.84 3.81
C TRP A 436 -23.34 10.01 4.91
N SER A 437 -24.52 9.39 4.77
CA SER A 437 -25.58 9.40 5.79
C SER A 437 -25.25 8.55 7.01
N ASP A 438 -24.43 7.52 6.82
CA ASP A 438 -24.17 6.48 7.83
C ASP A 438 -22.75 6.59 8.39
N LEU A 439 -21.86 7.34 7.73
CA LEU A 439 -20.42 7.37 8.01
C LEU A 439 -20.07 7.63 9.48
N LEU A 440 -20.68 8.64 10.10
CA LEU A 440 -20.44 8.94 11.52
C LEU A 440 -20.96 7.82 12.43
N SER A 441 -22.14 7.27 12.11
CA SER A 441 -22.67 6.13 12.86
C SER A 441 -21.76 4.91 12.73
N VAL A 442 -21.28 4.58 11.53
CA VAL A 442 -20.34 3.46 11.34
C VAL A 442 -19.04 3.69 12.11
N TYR A 443 -18.49 4.91 12.06
CA TYR A 443 -17.30 5.28 12.82
C TYR A 443 -17.50 5.10 14.34
N ASP A 444 -18.57 5.66 14.90
CA ASP A 444 -18.84 5.62 16.35
C ASP A 444 -19.06 4.18 16.83
N HIS A 445 -19.84 3.38 16.10
CA HIS A 445 -20.09 1.98 16.45
C HIS A 445 -18.84 1.11 16.30
N ALA A 446 -18.03 1.31 15.25
CA ALA A 446 -16.78 0.57 15.06
C ALA A 446 -15.77 0.90 16.16
N LYS A 447 -15.60 2.19 16.49
CA LYS A 447 -14.74 2.64 17.58
C LYS A 447 -15.17 2.03 18.91
N LYS A 448 -16.46 2.10 19.23
CA LYS A 448 -17.01 1.50 20.45
C LYS A 448 -16.77 -0.01 20.50
N ALA A 449 -17.06 -0.73 19.40
CA ALA A 449 -16.87 -2.18 19.34
C ALA A 449 -15.40 -2.57 19.53
N LEU A 450 -14.46 -1.81 18.93
CA LEU A 450 -13.03 -2.03 19.13
C LEU A 450 -12.60 -1.76 20.58
N GLN A 451 -13.12 -0.69 21.20
CA GLN A 451 -12.85 -0.37 22.60
C GLN A 451 -13.34 -1.48 23.53
N GLU A 452 -14.60 -1.89 23.40
CA GLU A 452 -15.20 -2.95 24.21
C GLU A 452 -14.52 -4.32 24.00
N ALA A 453 -14.01 -4.61 22.80
CA ALA A 453 -13.33 -5.86 22.50
C ALA A 453 -11.89 -5.92 23.05
N LEU A 454 -11.17 -4.80 23.03
CA LEU A 454 -9.76 -4.74 23.41
C LEU A 454 -9.54 -4.41 24.88
N TRP A 455 -10.38 -3.56 25.46
CA TRP A 455 -10.29 -3.18 26.87
C TRP A 455 -11.43 -3.83 27.65
N LYS A 456 -11.08 -4.86 28.44
CA LYS A 456 -12.06 -5.68 29.17
C LYS A 456 -12.84 -4.93 30.27
N ASP A 457 -12.50 -3.66 30.53
CA ASP A 457 -13.17 -2.77 31.50
C ASP A 457 -13.34 -1.31 31.01
N GLY A 458 -13.17 -1.02 29.70
CA GLY A 458 -13.30 0.34 29.14
C GLY A 458 -11.98 1.04 28.90
#